data_AF-A0A1T2DYE2-F1
#
_entry.id   AF-A0A1T2DYE2-F1
#
_cell.length_a   1.000
_cell.length_b   1.000
_cell.length_c   1.000
_cell.angle_alpha   90.00
_cell.angle_beta   90.00
_cell.angle_gamma   90.00
#
_symmetry.space_group_name_H-M   'P 1'
#
loop_
_entity.id
_entity.type
_entity.pdbx_description
1 polymer ?
#
loop_
_entity_poly.entity_id
_entity_poly.type
_entity_poly.pdbx_seq_one_letter_code
_entity_poly.pdbx_strand_id
1 'polypeptide(L)'
;MPAWSWEALDAQGRIRKGVQEADSPKHLRQLLRSDGLNPVSLQEASGRDLKKSEKGGSASSLTKRSVDRRLGATDLSMFTRQLATLLRARLPVEEALRVLVKQADKSWQKSLYTSVRSRVVEGVSLADALRRHPQAFPEYYAATVAAGEQSGQLEGVLERLADYAEQANETRQKVMLSMLYPVVVSIVAVLIVVILMVFVVPRMISVFEHMDQDLPLLTRGLIWLSDFLQNYGIVVAVVIAVAIALYTWAYTKPAFKLKMHRLILKMPFLAHVSREMNTGRFLITYGILLASKVSATQGMLTAAEVLANLEIREHIKNAAARVREGASIGSALGNTGFFSAMALNLIASGEASGNLAEMLERAGENQERTLQASVTTIVGIMEPVMIVIMGGVVMMIVLAILLPILQMNQMV
;
A
#
# COMPACT_ATOMS: atom_id res chain seq x y z
N MET A 1 22.41 -12.53 28.33
CA MET A 1 22.19 -12.46 29.79
C MET A 1 20.98 -13.32 30.14
N PRO A 2 20.90 -13.99 31.30
CA PRO A 2 19.72 -14.78 31.65
C PRO A 2 18.53 -13.84 31.89
N ALA A 3 17.38 -14.21 31.31
CA ALA A 3 16.12 -13.51 31.55
C ALA A 3 15.44 -14.09 32.79
N TRP A 4 14.89 -13.23 33.63
CA TRP A 4 14.20 -13.62 34.86
C TRP A 4 12.76 -13.16 34.80
N SER A 5 11.84 -14.07 35.14
CA SER A 5 10.45 -13.70 35.40
C SER A 5 10.30 -13.28 36.86
N TRP A 6 9.61 -12.16 37.09
CA TRP A 6 9.42 -11.60 38.41
C TRP A 6 7.97 -11.21 38.66
N GLU A 7 7.57 -11.37 39.91
CA GLU A 7 6.32 -10.85 40.47
C GLU A 7 6.68 -9.89 41.61
N ALA A 8 6.23 -8.64 41.52
CA ALA A 8 6.50 -7.63 42.52
C ALA A 8 5.26 -6.78 42.81
N LEU A 9 5.15 -6.31 44.04
CA LEU A 9 4.08 -5.43 44.50
C LEU A 9 4.48 -3.97 44.30
N ASP A 10 3.59 -3.16 43.74
CA ASP A 10 3.76 -1.71 43.76
C ASP A 10 3.39 -1.11 45.13
N ALA A 11 3.70 0.18 45.30
CA ALA A 11 3.42 0.90 46.54
C ALA A 11 1.92 0.95 46.93
N GLN A 12 1.01 0.65 45.99
CA GLN A 12 -0.43 0.54 46.23
C GLN A 12 -0.91 -0.91 46.43
N GLY A 13 0.01 -1.87 46.57
CA GLY A 13 -0.29 -3.27 46.84
C GLY A 13 -0.77 -4.06 45.62
N ARG A 14 -0.60 -3.55 44.39
CA ARG A 14 -0.99 -4.26 43.17
C ARG A 14 0.18 -5.11 42.67
N ILE A 15 -0.13 -6.36 42.31
CA ILE A 15 0.85 -7.30 41.77
C ILE A 15 1.15 -6.95 40.31
N ARG A 16 2.42 -6.69 40.01
CA ARG A 16 2.94 -6.53 38.65
C ARG A 16 3.86 -7.70 38.32
N LYS A 17 3.70 -8.23 37.10
CA LYS A 17 4.55 -9.31 36.56
C LYS A 17 5.32 -8.79 35.36
N GLY A 18 6.57 -9.22 35.22
CA GLY A 18 7.43 -8.84 34.11
C GLY A 18 8.54 -9.83 33.87
N VAL A 19 9.21 -9.68 32.73
CA VAL A 19 10.46 -10.40 32.43
C VAL A 19 11.54 -9.35 32.23
N GLN A 20 12.66 -9.50 32.93
CA GLN A 20 13.78 -8.56 32.85
C GLN A 20 15.10 -9.33 32.86
N GLU A 21 16.06 -8.85 32.06
CA GLU A 21 17.40 -9.42 32.01
C GLU A 21 18.21 -8.92 33.20
N ALA A 22 18.82 -9.84 33.94
CA ALA A 22 19.67 -9.52 35.07
C ALA A 22 20.71 -10.62 35.29
N ASP A 23 21.94 -10.23 35.61
CA ASP A 23 23.06 -11.17 35.77
C ASP A 23 22.96 -12.05 37.02
N SER A 24 22.14 -11.66 38.00
CA SER A 24 21.87 -12.47 39.19
C SER A 24 20.52 -12.10 39.84
N PRO A 25 19.91 -13.00 40.63
CA PRO A 25 18.68 -12.68 41.35
C PRO A 25 18.86 -11.54 42.37
N LYS A 26 20.07 -11.33 42.89
CA LYS A 26 20.39 -10.17 43.75
C LYS A 26 20.36 -8.86 42.94
N HIS A 27 20.92 -8.86 41.73
CA HIS A 27 20.91 -7.71 40.83
C HIS A 27 19.47 -7.32 40.43
N LEU A 28 18.63 -8.31 40.12
CA LEU A 28 17.22 -8.07 39.78
C LEU A 28 16.40 -7.48 40.95
N ARG A 29 16.62 -7.95 42.19
CA ARG A 29 15.94 -7.35 43.36
C ARG A 29 16.30 -5.90 43.57
N GLN A 30 17.56 -5.54 43.32
CA GLN A 30 18.04 -4.18 43.48
C GLN A 30 17.41 -3.27 42.41
N LEU A 31 17.30 -3.75 41.18
CA LEU A 31 16.66 -3.05 40.07
C LEU A 31 15.14 -2.85 40.32
N LEU A 32 14.45 -3.88 40.80
CA LEU A 32 13.02 -3.78 41.12
C LEU A 32 12.76 -2.82 42.30
N ARG A 33 13.64 -2.82 43.30
CA ARG A 33 13.54 -1.86 44.42
C ARG A 33 13.85 -0.43 43.99
N SER A 34 14.79 -0.20 43.07
CA SER A 34 15.01 1.16 42.52
C SER A 34 13.80 1.66 41.73
N ASP A 35 13.01 0.74 41.16
CA ASP A 35 11.76 1.05 40.45
C ASP A 35 10.54 1.14 41.40
N GLY A 36 10.75 1.10 42.72
CA GLY A 36 9.70 1.19 43.73
C GLY A 36 8.82 -0.06 43.85
N LEU A 37 9.29 -1.21 43.35
CA LEU A 37 8.59 -2.48 43.34
C LEU A 37 9.19 -3.44 44.38
N ASN A 38 8.33 -4.05 45.20
CA ASN A 38 8.74 -5.02 46.22
C ASN A 38 8.60 -6.46 45.69
N PRO A 39 9.71 -7.19 45.44
CA PRO A 39 9.66 -8.51 44.81
C PRO A 39 9.09 -9.58 45.75
N VAL A 40 8.14 -10.37 45.23
CA VAL A 40 7.45 -11.47 45.91
C VAL A 40 7.96 -12.82 45.41
N SER A 41 8.21 -12.97 44.11
CA SER A 41 8.72 -14.20 43.49
C SER A 41 9.68 -13.90 42.34
N LEU A 42 10.77 -14.66 42.25
CA LEU A 42 11.81 -14.53 41.22
C LEU A 42 12.14 -15.93 40.69
N GLN A 43 11.91 -16.17 39.40
CA GLN A 43 12.22 -17.45 38.76
C GLN A 43 13.06 -17.21 37.51
N GLU A 44 14.12 -17.99 37.36
CA GLU A 44 15.00 -17.96 36.19
C GLU A 44 14.22 -18.48 34.99
N ALA A 45 14.02 -17.64 33.97
CA ALA A 45 13.21 -18.03 32.82
C ALA A 45 14.05 -18.91 31.90
N SER A 46 13.94 -20.23 32.06
CA SER A 46 14.47 -21.18 31.09
C SER A 46 13.67 -21.05 29.79
N GLY A 47 14.31 -21.14 28.62
CA GLY A 47 13.76 -20.80 27.30
C GLY A 47 12.45 -21.48 26.85
N ARG A 48 11.83 -22.33 27.68
CA ARG A 48 10.48 -22.89 27.48
C ARG A 48 9.36 -22.11 28.19
N ASP A 49 9.66 -21.35 29.25
CA ASP A 49 8.66 -20.65 30.06
C ASP A 49 8.38 -19.20 29.63
N LEU A 50 9.22 -18.63 28.75
CA LEU A 50 8.96 -17.36 28.05
C LEU A 50 7.67 -17.41 27.20
N LYS A 51 7.18 -18.60 26.84
CA LYS A 51 5.91 -18.79 26.11
C LYS A 51 4.68 -19.03 27.00
N LYS A 52 4.88 -19.30 28.30
CA LYS A 52 3.78 -19.67 29.22
C LYS A 52 3.34 -18.55 30.15
N SER A 53 4.21 -17.58 30.45
CA SER A 53 3.87 -16.45 31.33
C SER A 53 3.07 -15.32 30.65
N GLU A 54 2.76 -15.40 29.35
CA GLU A 54 1.77 -14.54 28.68
C GLU A 54 0.32 -15.06 28.79
N LYS A 55 0.10 -16.24 29.39
CA LYS A 55 -1.23 -16.84 29.56
C LYS A 55 -1.57 -17.04 31.03
N GLY A 56 -2.03 -15.97 31.67
CA GLY A 56 -2.51 -16.01 33.05
C GLY A 56 -3.25 -14.72 33.46
N GLY A 57 -4.38 -14.45 32.82
CA GLY A 57 -5.28 -13.34 33.13
C GLY A 57 -6.49 -13.33 32.21
N SER A 58 -7.60 -13.86 32.70
CA SER A 58 -8.85 -14.05 31.94
C SER A 58 -9.55 -12.72 31.66
N ALA A 59 -9.82 -12.45 30.36
CA ALA A 59 -10.94 -11.72 29.76
C ALA A 59 -10.48 -10.86 28.56
N SER A 60 -11.00 -11.19 27.36
CA SER A 60 -10.90 -10.46 26.08
C SER A 60 -9.62 -10.60 25.23
N SER A 61 -9.15 -11.84 24.99
CA SER A 61 -8.13 -12.09 23.93
C SER A 61 -8.75 -12.56 22.61
N LEU A 62 -9.43 -11.66 21.89
CA LEU A 62 -9.70 -11.83 20.45
C LEU A 62 -8.93 -10.85 19.55
N THR A 63 -8.07 -9.99 20.12
CA THR A 63 -7.42 -8.92 19.34
C THR A 63 -5.98 -8.62 19.78
N LYS A 64 -5.13 -9.65 19.84
CA LYS A 64 -3.67 -9.44 19.73
C LYS A 64 -3.05 -10.43 18.74
N ARG A 65 -3.58 -10.43 17.52
CA ARG A 65 -2.73 -10.69 16.36
C ARG A 65 -1.72 -9.55 16.33
N SER A 66 -0.43 -9.87 16.24
CA SER A 66 0.58 -8.96 15.72
C SER A 66 0.05 -8.45 14.38
N VAL A 67 -0.61 -7.30 14.39
CA VAL A 67 -0.97 -6.61 13.15
C VAL A 67 0.38 -6.17 12.62
N ASP A 68 0.86 -6.83 11.56
CA ASP A 68 1.87 -6.27 10.70
C ASP A 68 1.36 -4.88 10.28
N ARG A 69 1.83 -3.85 10.97
CA ARG A 69 1.41 -2.48 10.72
C ARG A 69 2.29 -1.96 9.59
N ARG A 70 1.64 -1.53 8.51
CA ARG A 70 2.30 -0.92 7.35
C ARG A 70 2.96 0.40 7.75
N LEU A 71 4.17 0.65 7.26
CA LEU A 71 4.67 2.03 7.18
C LEU A 71 3.82 2.79 6.16
N GLY A 72 3.29 3.94 6.57
CA GLY A 72 2.75 4.90 5.61
C GLY A 72 3.87 5.49 4.75
N ALA A 73 3.52 6.08 3.60
CA ALA A 73 4.49 6.72 2.72
C ALA A 73 5.35 7.77 3.44
N THR A 74 4.75 8.53 4.37
CA THR A 74 5.44 9.55 5.17
C THR A 74 6.43 8.94 6.17
N ASP A 75 6.03 7.86 6.85
CA ASP A 75 6.94 7.18 7.78
C ASP A 75 8.12 6.56 6.99
N LEU A 76 7.87 6.02 5.79
CA LEU A 76 8.90 5.41 4.94
C LEU A 76 9.87 6.47 4.40
N SER A 77 9.37 7.63 3.97
CA SER A 77 10.22 8.73 3.51
C SER A 77 11.11 9.24 4.66
N MET A 78 10.56 9.43 5.86
CA MET A 78 11.33 9.82 7.05
C MET A 78 12.40 8.78 7.41
N PHE A 79 12.03 7.49 7.49
CA PHE A 79 12.98 6.40 7.75
C PHE A 79 14.14 6.42 6.75
N THR A 80 13.82 6.56 5.46
CA THR A 80 14.81 6.53 4.39
C THR A 80 15.73 7.74 4.44
N ARG A 81 15.18 8.95 4.63
CA ARG A 81 15.97 10.18 4.74
C ARG A 81 16.90 10.15 5.95
N GLN A 82 16.39 9.75 7.11
CA GLN A 82 17.21 9.65 8.32
C GLN A 82 18.33 8.62 8.15
N LEU A 83 18.03 7.44 7.60
CA LEU A 83 19.04 6.42 7.33
C LEU A 83 20.09 6.92 6.34
N ALA A 84 19.68 7.55 5.23
CA ALA A 84 20.57 8.12 4.24
C ALA A 84 21.49 9.19 4.85
N THR A 85 20.94 10.07 5.68
CA THR A 85 21.68 11.15 6.36
C THR A 85 22.75 10.59 7.30
N LEU A 86 22.41 9.55 8.08
CA LEU A 86 23.32 8.91 9.02
C LEU A 86 24.44 8.15 8.28
N LEU A 87 24.12 7.46 7.18
CA LEU A 87 25.11 6.77 6.36
C LEU A 87 26.03 7.75 5.62
N ARG A 88 25.50 8.89 5.18
CA ARG A 88 26.29 9.99 4.59
C ARG A 88 27.26 10.62 5.59
N ALA A 89 26.87 10.65 6.87
CA ALA A 89 27.76 10.98 7.98
C ALA A 89 28.76 9.84 8.32
N ARG A 90 28.83 8.78 7.49
CA ARG A 90 29.70 7.61 7.62
C ARG A 90 29.49 6.79 8.89
N LEU A 91 28.30 6.85 9.47
CA LEU A 91 27.96 5.93 10.55
C LEU A 91 27.81 4.51 9.98
N PRO A 92 28.29 3.47 10.66
CA PRO A 92 27.97 2.09 10.30
C PRO A 92 26.46 1.86 10.32
N VAL A 93 25.96 1.03 9.39
CA VAL A 93 24.51 0.72 9.25
C VAL A 93 23.88 0.30 10.58
N GLU A 94 24.61 -0.49 11.38
CA GLU A 94 24.17 -0.95 12.71
C GLU A 94 23.94 0.21 13.70
N GLU A 95 24.85 1.18 13.73
CA GLU A 95 24.74 2.36 14.59
C GLU A 95 23.65 3.31 14.06
N ALA A 96 23.56 3.50 12.75
CA ALA A 96 22.51 4.28 12.13
C ALA A 96 21.12 3.74 12.50
N LEU A 97 20.90 2.42 12.35
CA LEU A 97 19.66 1.77 12.77
C LEU A 97 19.41 1.90 14.28
N ARG A 98 20.46 1.90 15.11
CA ARG A 98 20.33 2.12 16.57
C ARG A 98 19.81 3.53 16.88
N VAL A 99 20.29 4.54 16.17
CA VAL A 99 19.78 5.91 16.27
C VAL A 99 18.31 5.98 15.86
N LEU A 100 17.93 5.34 14.75
CA LEU A 100 16.53 5.28 14.30
C LEU A 100 15.62 4.59 15.33
N VAL A 101 16.07 3.52 15.98
CA VAL A 101 15.32 2.86 17.06
C VAL A 101 15.10 3.80 18.25
N LYS A 102 16.08 4.64 18.59
CA LYS A 102 15.96 5.62 19.68
C LYS A 102 15.04 6.78 19.32
N GLN A 103 15.03 7.20 18.05
CA GLN A 103 14.23 8.30 17.53
C GLN A 103 12.81 7.90 17.09
N ALA A 104 12.46 6.62 17.15
CA ALA A 104 11.14 6.15 16.74
C ALA A 104 10.04 6.69 17.66
N ASP A 105 9.14 7.50 17.10
CA ASP A 105 8.02 8.11 17.83
C ASP A 105 7.00 7.06 18.31
N LYS A 106 6.74 6.06 17.46
CA LYS A 106 5.68 5.06 17.70
C LYS A 106 6.30 3.74 18.20
N SER A 107 5.68 3.13 19.21
CA SER A 107 6.15 1.86 19.79
C SER A 107 6.30 0.73 18.77
N TRP A 108 5.42 0.68 17.76
CA TRP A 108 5.50 -0.31 16.68
C TRP A 108 6.66 -0.04 15.71
N GLN A 109 6.98 1.23 15.43
CA GLN A 109 8.15 1.59 14.60
C GLN A 109 9.43 1.18 15.33
N LYS A 110 9.50 1.43 16.64
CA LYS A 110 10.62 0.99 17.47
C LYS A 110 10.82 -0.52 17.39
N SER A 111 9.74 -1.30 17.50
CA SER A 111 9.79 -2.76 17.36
C SER A 111 10.28 -3.20 15.97
N LEU A 112 9.76 -2.57 14.91
CA LEU A 112 10.14 -2.87 13.54
C LEU A 112 11.63 -2.56 13.29
N TYR A 113 12.09 -1.36 13.64
CA TYR A 113 13.49 -0.95 13.45
C TYR A 113 14.43 -1.80 14.32
N THR A 114 13.99 -2.20 15.51
CA THR A 114 14.75 -3.13 16.37
C THR A 114 14.88 -4.49 15.69
N SER A 115 13.81 -5.00 15.08
CA SER A 115 13.85 -6.25 14.32
C SER A 115 14.76 -6.17 13.09
N VAL A 116 14.76 -5.05 12.35
CA VAL A 116 15.66 -4.87 11.21
C VAL A 116 17.11 -4.82 11.71
N ARG A 117 17.38 -4.02 12.74
CA ARG A 117 18.71 -3.91 13.36
C ARG A 117 19.24 -5.25 13.85
N SER A 118 18.43 -6.04 14.55
CA SER A 118 18.89 -7.33 15.10
C SER A 118 19.37 -8.27 14.00
N ARG A 119 18.71 -8.28 12.84
CA ARG A 119 19.13 -9.09 11.68
C ARG A 119 20.42 -8.58 11.05
N VAL A 120 20.59 -7.27 10.94
CA VAL A 120 21.84 -6.69 10.44
C VAL A 120 23.00 -7.00 11.40
N VAL A 121 22.76 -6.94 12.71
CA VAL A 121 23.74 -7.36 13.74
C VAL A 121 24.07 -8.85 13.65
N GLU A 122 23.09 -9.70 13.32
CA GLU A 122 23.28 -11.13 13.04
C GLU A 122 24.06 -11.39 11.73
N GLY A 123 24.44 -10.36 10.98
CA GLY A 123 25.22 -10.47 9.74
C GLY A 123 24.38 -10.65 8.47
N VAL A 124 23.06 -10.49 8.55
CA VAL A 124 22.18 -10.48 7.38
C VAL A 124 22.29 -9.13 6.67
N SER A 125 22.22 -9.12 5.33
CA SER A 125 22.18 -7.88 4.54
C SER A 125 21.02 -6.97 4.97
N LEU A 126 21.17 -5.65 4.84
CA LEU A 126 20.10 -4.70 5.11
C LEU A 126 18.90 -5.00 4.22
N ALA A 127 19.12 -5.29 2.94
CA ALA A 127 18.05 -5.63 2.01
C ALA A 127 17.23 -6.84 2.46
N ASP A 128 17.87 -7.93 2.87
CA ASP A 128 17.16 -9.13 3.31
C ASP A 128 16.46 -8.92 4.66
N ALA A 129 17.04 -8.09 5.54
CA ALA A 129 16.38 -7.67 6.77
C ALA A 129 15.09 -6.89 6.49
N LEU A 130 15.10 -6.00 5.48
CA LEU A 130 13.93 -5.23 5.04
C LEU A 130 12.88 -6.11 4.35
N ARG A 131 13.30 -7.07 3.48
CA ARG A 131 12.40 -8.00 2.78
C ARG A 131 11.52 -8.84 3.71
N ARG A 132 11.98 -9.11 4.94
CA ARG A 132 11.19 -9.82 5.96
C ARG A 132 9.96 -9.05 6.42
N HIS A 133 9.91 -7.75 6.15
CA HIS A 133 8.80 -6.87 6.50
C HIS A 133 8.18 -6.23 5.23
N PRO A 134 7.59 -7.02 4.32
CA PRO A 134 7.11 -6.54 3.01
C PRO A 134 5.95 -5.54 3.11
N GLN A 135 5.28 -5.50 4.27
CA GLN A 135 4.23 -4.52 4.56
C GLN A 135 4.78 -3.14 4.92
N ALA A 136 5.99 -3.09 5.46
CA ALA A 136 6.72 -1.89 5.84
C ALA A 136 7.61 -1.39 4.71
N PHE A 137 8.35 -2.31 4.08
CA PHE A 137 9.31 -2.04 3.02
C PHE A 137 8.87 -2.77 1.76
N PRO A 138 8.30 -2.04 0.78
CA PRO A 138 7.90 -2.65 -0.48
C PRO A 138 9.07 -3.33 -1.20
N GLU A 139 8.79 -4.35 -2.02
CA GLU A 139 9.83 -5.12 -2.72
C GLU A 139 10.79 -4.24 -3.55
N TYR A 140 10.26 -3.18 -4.20
CA TYR A 140 11.10 -2.27 -4.96
C TYR A 140 12.14 -1.56 -4.09
N TYR A 141 11.78 -1.22 -2.85
CA TYR A 141 12.67 -0.55 -1.91
C TYR A 141 13.80 -1.47 -1.50
N ALA A 142 13.46 -2.70 -1.07
CA ALA A 142 14.43 -3.67 -0.62
C ALA A 142 15.37 -4.14 -1.76
N ALA A 143 14.85 -4.30 -2.98
CA ALA A 143 15.66 -4.65 -4.15
C ALA A 143 16.63 -3.53 -4.57
N THR A 144 16.20 -2.26 -4.52
CA THR A 144 17.09 -1.12 -4.77
C THR A 144 18.21 -1.04 -3.73
N VAL A 145 17.87 -1.24 -2.44
CA VAL A 145 18.86 -1.35 -1.36
C VAL A 145 19.82 -2.51 -1.60
N ALA A 146 19.33 -3.69 -2.03
CA ALA A 146 20.16 -4.86 -2.32
C ALA A 146 21.22 -4.57 -3.38
N ALA A 147 20.83 -3.87 -4.45
CA ALA A 147 21.77 -3.49 -5.50
C ALA A 147 22.81 -2.47 -4.99
N GLY A 148 22.41 -1.53 -4.14
CA GLY A 148 23.32 -0.61 -3.45
C GLY A 148 24.32 -1.33 -2.55
N GLU A 149 23.87 -2.31 -1.77
CA GLU A 149 24.75 -3.14 -0.94
C GLU A 149 25.73 -3.97 -1.77
N GLN A 150 25.24 -4.66 -2.81
CA GLN A 150 26.06 -5.52 -3.66
C GLN A 150 27.13 -4.75 -4.45
N SER A 151 26.82 -3.50 -4.83
CA SER A 151 27.74 -2.60 -5.54
C SER A 151 28.64 -1.78 -4.61
N GLY A 152 28.43 -1.84 -3.29
CA GLY A 152 29.14 -1.01 -2.32
C GLY A 152 28.76 0.48 -2.38
N GLN A 153 27.64 0.83 -3.01
CA GLN A 153 27.18 2.21 -3.25
C GLN A 153 25.92 2.54 -2.43
N LEU A 154 25.75 1.87 -1.30
CA LEU A 154 24.56 1.97 -0.45
C LEU A 154 24.23 3.42 -0.04
N GLU A 155 25.26 4.23 0.26
CA GLU A 155 25.10 5.65 0.63
C GLU A 155 24.42 6.45 -0.48
N GLY A 156 24.95 6.38 -1.71
CA GLY A 156 24.39 7.11 -2.85
C GLY A 156 22.99 6.63 -3.24
N VAL A 157 22.77 5.31 -3.18
CA VAL A 157 21.46 4.71 -3.46
C VAL A 157 20.42 5.17 -2.44
N LEU A 158 20.74 5.17 -1.14
CA LEU A 158 19.80 5.59 -0.11
C LEU A 158 19.49 7.08 -0.13
N GLU A 159 20.46 7.93 -0.48
CA GLU A 159 20.21 9.38 -0.64
C GLU A 159 19.20 9.64 -1.77
N ARG A 160 19.41 9.02 -2.94
CA ARG A 160 18.49 9.13 -4.07
C ARG A 160 17.14 8.47 -3.79
N LEU A 161 17.14 7.36 -3.06
CA LEU A 161 15.90 6.71 -2.63
C LEU A 161 15.13 7.58 -1.62
N ALA A 162 15.81 8.35 -0.78
CA ALA A 162 15.19 9.31 0.13
C ALA A 162 14.54 10.47 -0.65
N ASP A 163 15.27 11.07 -1.60
CA ASP A 163 14.73 12.12 -2.48
C ASP A 163 13.46 11.64 -3.20
N TYR A 164 13.51 10.45 -3.78
CA TYR A 164 12.36 9.85 -4.44
C TYR A 164 11.21 9.55 -3.47
N ALA A 165 11.49 9.00 -2.29
CA ALA A 165 10.45 8.68 -1.31
C ALA A 165 9.73 9.93 -0.79
N GLU A 166 10.44 11.05 -0.63
CA GLU A 166 9.87 12.35 -0.27
C GLU A 166 8.96 12.89 -1.37
N GLN A 167 9.45 12.95 -2.61
CA GLN A 167 8.64 13.39 -3.76
C GLN A 167 7.40 12.52 -3.95
N ALA A 168 7.55 11.20 -3.87
CA ALA A 168 6.43 10.27 -3.98
C ALA A 168 5.42 10.44 -2.83
N ASN A 169 5.88 10.76 -1.61
CA ASN A 169 5.00 11.07 -0.49
C ASN A 169 4.21 12.37 -0.73
N GLU A 170 4.84 13.43 -1.23
CA GLU A 170 4.17 14.68 -1.59
C GLU A 170 3.11 14.47 -2.68
N THR A 171 3.47 13.77 -3.77
CA THR A 171 2.54 13.43 -4.85
C THR A 171 1.35 12.63 -4.32
N ARG A 172 1.63 11.62 -3.48
CA ARG A 172 0.57 10.79 -2.88
C ARG A 172 -0.34 11.60 -1.96
N GLN A 173 0.20 12.52 -1.16
CA GLN A 173 -0.60 13.39 -0.29
C GLN A 173 -1.51 14.30 -1.11
N LYS A 174 -0.99 14.92 -2.19
CA LYS A 174 -1.78 15.73 -3.13
C LYS A 174 -2.94 14.91 -3.73
N VAL A 175 -2.64 13.73 -4.27
CA VAL A 175 -3.67 12.83 -4.84
C VAL A 175 -4.70 12.43 -3.79
N MET A 176 -4.28 12.05 -2.59
CA MET A 176 -5.18 11.62 -1.51
C MET A 176 -6.13 12.75 -1.07
N LEU A 177 -5.62 13.98 -0.96
CA LEU A 177 -6.44 15.15 -0.63
C LEU A 177 -7.44 15.47 -1.73
N SER A 178 -7.05 15.38 -3.01
CA SER A 178 -7.96 15.58 -4.14
C SER A 178 -9.05 14.51 -4.24
N MET A 179 -8.77 13.27 -3.82
CA MET A 179 -9.75 12.19 -3.82
C MET A 179 -10.76 12.24 -2.66
N LEU A 180 -10.47 13.00 -1.60
CA LEU A 180 -11.33 13.05 -0.41
C LEU A 180 -12.74 13.54 -0.77
N TYR A 181 -12.83 14.61 -1.56
CA TYR A 181 -14.11 15.22 -1.91
C TYR A 181 -15.01 14.26 -2.75
N PRO A 182 -14.54 13.67 -3.87
CA PRO A 182 -15.35 12.70 -4.62
C PRO A 182 -15.78 11.49 -3.79
N VAL A 183 -14.92 10.99 -2.90
CA VAL A 183 -15.27 9.84 -2.04
C VAL A 183 -16.37 10.20 -1.05
N VAL A 184 -16.27 11.35 -0.38
CA VAL A 184 -17.30 11.79 0.58
C VAL A 184 -18.63 12.02 -0.12
N VAL A 185 -18.65 12.74 -1.25
CA VAL A 185 -19.88 12.98 -2.02
C VAL A 185 -20.45 11.66 -2.55
N SER A 186 -19.60 10.70 -2.96
CA SER A 186 -20.05 9.38 -3.43
C SER A 186 -20.75 8.60 -2.34
N ILE A 187 -20.17 8.57 -1.14
CA ILE A 187 -20.74 7.88 0.01
C ILE A 187 -22.11 8.50 0.36
N VAL A 188 -22.20 9.83 0.40
CA VAL A 188 -23.46 10.53 0.70
C VAL A 188 -24.51 10.28 -0.38
N ALA A 189 -24.12 10.35 -1.67
CA ALA A 189 -25.03 10.09 -2.78
C ALA A 189 -25.60 8.67 -2.76
N VAL A 190 -24.72 7.67 -2.60
CA VAL A 190 -25.14 6.26 -2.48
C VAL A 190 -26.04 6.06 -1.27
N LEU A 191 -25.71 6.67 -0.13
CA LEU A 191 -26.52 6.60 1.08
C LEU A 191 -27.93 7.16 0.86
N ILE A 192 -28.06 8.33 0.23
CA ILE A 192 -29.35 8.96 -0.08
C ILE A 192 -30.16 8.04 -1.01
N VAL A 193 -29.56 7.53 -2.07
CA VAL A 193 -30.24 6.63 -3.01
C VAL A 193 -30.73 5.37 -2.32
N VAL A 194 -29.90 4.74 -1.47
CA VAL A 194 -30.29 3.55 -0.71
C VAL A 194 -31.44 3.86 0.26
N ILE A 195 -31.40 4.99 0.97
CA ILE A 195 -32.49 5.40 1.87
C ILE A 195 -33.79 5.60 1.09
N LEU A 196 -33.74 6.28 -0.05
CA LEU A 196 -34.91 6.47 -0.90
C LEU A 196 -35.48 5.13 -1.39
N MET A 197 -34.61 4.22 -1.86
CA MET A 197 -34.99 2.90 -2.34
C MET A 197 -35.60 2.01 -1.25
N VAL A 198 -35.03 1.99 -0.05
CA VAL A 198 -35.42 1.06 1.02
C VAL A 198 -36.60 1.58 1.84
N PHE A 199 -36.73 2.89 2.02
CA PHE A 199 -37.77 3.46 2.88
C PHE A 199 -38.86 4.23 2.14
N VAL A 200 -38.52 5.00 1.11
CA VAL A 200 -39.48 5.90 0.46
C VAL A 200 -40.28 5.19 -0.61
N VAL A 201 -39.60 4.47 -1.51
CA VAL A 201 -40.26 3.72 -2.59
C VAL A 201 -41.31 2.74 -2.05
N PRO A 202 -41.05 1.90 -1.04
CA PRO A 202 -42.04 0.90 -0.58
C PRO A 202 -43.27 1.51 0.08
N ARG A 203 -43.09 2.63 0.79
CA ARG A 203 -44.21 3.38 1.34
C ARG A 203 -45.13 3.89 0.24
N MET A 204 -44.57 4.34 -0.89
CA MET A 204 -45.37 4.74 -2.05
C MET A 204 -46.09 3.55 -2.70
N ILE A 205 -45.43 2.39 -2.80
CA ILE A 205 -46.06 1.16 -3.34
C ILE A 205 -47.32 0.79 -2.56
N SER A 206 -47.25 0.82 -1.23
CA SER A 206 -48.39 0.44 -0.37
C SER A 206 -49.65 1.28 -0.62
N VAL A 207 -49.50 2.52 -1.11
CA VAL A 207 -50.63 3.38 -1.51
C VAL A 207 -51.24 2.90 -2.84
N PHE A 208 -50.42 2.39 -3.75
CA PHE A 208 -50.84 1.94 -5.07
C PHE A 208 -51.33 0.48 -5.11
N GLU A 209 -50.91 -0.40 -4.19
CA GLU A 209 -51.40 -1.80 -4.13
C GLU A 209 -52.91 -1.90 -3.86
N HIS A 210 -53.50 -0.87 -3.26
CA HIS A 210 -54.95 -0.79 -3.05
C HIS A 210 -55.71 -0.28 -4.29
N MET A 211 -54.97 0.11 -5.33
CA MET A 211 -55.49 0.61 -6.58
C MET A 211 -55.30 -0.46 -7.65
N ASP A 212 -56.39 -1.09 -8.09
CA ASP A 212 -56.43 -2.20 -9.05
C ASP A 212 -56.08 -1.75 -10.49
N GLN A 213 -55.01 -0.97 -10.65
CA GLN A 213 -54.56 -0.36 -11.90
C GLN A 213 -53.14 -0.79 -12.28
N ASP A 214 -52.91 -0.87 -13.59
CA ASP A 214 -51.60 -1.19 -14.15
C ASP A 214 -50.59 -0.07 -13.94
N LEU A 215 -49.57 -0.34 -13.12
CA LEU A 215 -48.45 0.58 -12.90
C LEU A 215 -47.58 0.75 -14.16
N PRO A 216 -47.10 1.98 -14.47
CA PRO A 216 -46.15 2.23 -15.54
C PRO A 216 -44.87 1.36 -15.44
N LEU A 217 -44.27 1.03 -16.59
CA LEU A 217 -43.06 0.20 -16.67
C LEU A 217 -41.90 0.75 -15.80
N LEU A 218 -41.73 2.08 -15.76
CA LEU A 218 -40.70 2.74 -14.94
C LEU A 218 -40.92 2.47 -13.45
N THR A 219 -42.16 2.58 -12.98
CA THR A 219 -42.53 2.33 -11.59
C THR A 219 -42.35 0.84 -11.26
N ARG A 220 -42.80 -0.08 -12.12
CA ARG A 220 -42.63 -1.53 -11.92
C ARG A 220 -41.16 -1.95 -11.84
N GLY A 221 -40.29 -1.37 -12.68
CA GLY A 221 -38.84 -1.62 -12.63
C GLY A 221 -38.20 -1.10 -11.34
N LEU A 222 -38.63 0.06 -10.85
CA LEU A 222 -38.13 0.63 -9.59
C LEU A 222 -38.56 -0.20 -8.37
N ILE A 223 -39.79 -0.70 -8.38
CA ILE A 223 -40.32 -1.61 -7.37
C ILE A 223 -39.49 -2.89 -7.33
N TRP A 224 -39.28 -3.52 -8.48
CA TRP A 224 -38.46 -4.73 -8.58
C TRP A 224 -37.04 -4.52 -8.02
N LEU A 225 -36.41 -3.39 -8.34
CA LEU A 225 -35.08 -3.06 -7.84
C LEU A 225 -35.07 -2.79 -6.33
N SER A 226 -36.10 -2.13 -5.80
CA SER A 226 -36.28 -1.89 -4.37
C SER A 226 -36.48 -3.21 -3.60
N ASP A 227 -37.36 -4.09 -4.08
CA ASP A 227 -37.60 -5.41 -3.50
C ASP A 227 -36.34 -6.29 -3.56
N PHE A 228 -35.59 -6.21 -4.66
CA PHE A 228 -34.31 -6.89 -4.80
C PHE A 228 -33.29 -6.39 -3.76
N LEU A 229 -33.16 -5.08 -3.58
CA LEU A 229 -32.27 -4.48 -2.60
C LEU A 229 -32.65 -4.82 -1.16
N GLN A 230 -33.94 -4.81 -0.82
CA GLN A 230 -34.44 -5.13 0.52
C GLN A 230 -34.24 -6.60 0.86
N ASN A 231 -34.63 -7.51 -0.04
CA ASN A 231 -34.63 -8.95 0.24
C ASN A 231 -33.27 -9.60 0.01
N TYR A 232 -32.54 -9.17 -1.02
CA TYR A 232 -31.27 -9.77 -1.42
C TYR A 232 -30.04 -8.89 -1.14
N GLY A 233 -30.19 -7.70 -0.55
CA GLY A 233 -29.06 -6.80 -0.29
C GLY A 233 -27.93 -7.45 0.52
N ILE A 234 -28.29 -8.20 1.58
CA ILE A 234 -27.31 -8.96 2.38
C ILE A 234 -26.68 -10.08 1.55
N VAL A 235 -27.47 -10.80 0.74
CA VAL A 235 -26.98 -11.87 -0.13
C VAL A 235 -25.99 -11.33 -1.15
N VAL A 236 -26.28 -10.19 -1.80
CA VAL A 236 -25.39 -9.50 -2.73
C VAL A 236 -24.09 -9.09 -2.04
N ALA A 237 -24.16 -8.52 -0.83
CA ALA A 237 -22.97 -8.15 -0.07
C ALA A 237 -22.09 -9.38 0.24
N VAL A 238 -22.70 -10.51 0.63
CA VAL A 238 -21.99 -11.78 0.87
C VAL A 238 -21.37 -12.31 -0.42
N VAL A 239 -22.10 -12.30 -1.54
CA VAL A 239 -21.60 -12.74 -2.85
C VAL A 239 -20.39 -11.90 -3.29
N ILE A 240 -20.45 -10.58 -3.12
CA ILE A 240 -19.32 -9.68 -3.40
C ILE A 240 -18.13 -10.00 -2.49
N ALA A 241 -18.36 -10.19 -1.19
CA ALA A 241 -17.29 -10.54 -0.25
C ALA A 241 -16.62 -11.88 -0.61
N VAL A 242 -17.41 -12.89 -0.97
CA VAL A 242 -16.91 -14.20 -1.42
C VAL A 242 -16.16 -14.06 -2.75
N ALA A 243 -16.67 -13.27 -3.70
CA ALA A 243 -15.99 -13.01 -4.97
C ALA A 243 -14.63 -12.33 -4.75
N ILE A 244 -14.54 -11.35 -3.85
CA ILE A 244 -13.29 -10.69 -3.47
C ILE A 244 -12.33 -11.68 -2.79
N ALA A 245 -12.83 -12.53 -1.88
CA ALA A 245 -12.03 -13.55 -1.23
C ALA A 245 -11.49 -14.60 -2.24
N LEU A 246 -12.31 -15.06 -3.17
CA LEU A 246 -11.91 -15.97 -4.24
C LEU A 246 -10.91 -15.32 -5.19
N TYR A 247 -11.14 -14.06 -5.55
CA TYR A 247 -10.22 -13.29 -6.40
C TYR A 247 -8.86 -13.11 -5.73
N THR A 248 -8.82 -12.68 -4.46
CA THR A 248 -7.57 -12.52 -3.71
C THR A 248 -6.84 -13.84 -3.53
N TRP A 249 -7.56 -14.93 -3.27
CA TRP A 249 -6.99 -16.28 -3.23
C TRP A 249 -6.43 -16.70 -4.59
N ALA A 250 -7.17 -16.51 -5.68
CA ALA A 250 -6.69 -16.82 -7.02
C ALA A 250 -5.46 -15.98 -7.40
N TYR A 251 -5.37 -14.73 -6.93
CA TYR A 251 -4.24 -13.84 -7.15
C TYR A 251 -2.94 -14.28 -6.45
N THR A 252 -3.02 -15.20 -5.48
CA THR A 252 -1.82 -15.84 -4.90
C THR A 252 -1.14 -16.80 -5.88
N LYS A 253 -1.88 -17.33 -6.87
CA LYS A 253 -1.35 -18.29 -7.84
C LYS A 253 -0.58 -17.55 -8.95
N PRO A 254 0.72 -17.87 -9.20
CA PRO A 254 1.56 -17.13 -10.13
C PRO A 254 1.04 -17.17 -11.58
N ALA A 255 0.49 -18.30 -12.02
CA ALA A 255 -0.08 -18.43 -13.37
C ALA A 255 -1.32 -17.54 -13.59
N PHE A 256 -2.19 -17.42 -12.58
CA PHE A 256 -3.36 -16.55 -12.65
C PHE A 256 -2.95 -15.08 -12.63
N LYS A 257 -2.01 -14.72 -11.75
CA LYS A 257 -1.43 -13.37 -11.69
C LYS A 257 -0.83 -12.93 -13.02
N LEU A 258 -0.07 -13.79 -13.69
CA LEU A 258 0.50 -13.50 -15.01
C LEU A 258 -0.59 -13.31 -16.08
N LYS A 259 -1.58 -14.21 -16.15
CA LYS A 259 -2.72 -14.05 -17.08
C LYS A 259 -3.46 -12.74 -16.85
N MET A 260 -3.69 -12.36 -15.59
CA MET A 260 -4.35 -11.11 -15.24
C MET A 260 -3.52 -9.89 -15.65
N HIS A 261 -2.22 -9.90 -15.38
CA HIS A 261 -1.31 -8.83 -15.83
C HIS A 261 -1.30 -8.67 -17.36
N ARG A 262 -1.37 -9.77 -18.10
CA ARG A 262 -1.49 -9.75 -19.57
C ARG A 262 -2.85 -9.21 -20.03
N LEU A 263 -3.94 -9.57 -19.34
CA LEU A 263 -5.27 -9.05 -19.64
C LEU A 263 -5.36 -7.53 -19.39
N ILE A 264 -4.78 -7.05 -18.29
CA ILE A 264 -4.68 -5.62 -17.96
C ILE A 264 -4.02 -4.84 -19.09
N LEU A 265 -2.95 -5.38 -19.70
CA LEU A 265 -2.24 -4.74 -20.81
C LEU A 265 -3.02 -4.71 -22.14
N LYS A 266 -4.13 -5.44 -22.25
CA LYS A 266 -5.03 -5.44 -23.42
C LYS A 266 -6.20 -4.46 -23.30
N MET A 267 -6.55 -4.05 -22.08
CA MET A 267 -7.64 -3.10 -21.86
C MET A 267 -7.12 -1.66 -22.01
N PRO A 268 -7.64 -0.83 -22.94
CA PRO A 268 -6.96 0.42 -23.36
C PRO A 268 -6.63 1.37 -22.21
N PHE A 269 -7.58 1.63 -21.32
CA PHE A 269 -7.40 2.54 -20.19
C PHE A 269 -6.45 1.97 -19.11
N LEU A 270 -6.68 0.72 -18.70
CA LEU A 270 -5.86 0.06 -17.67
C LEU A 270 -4.46 -0.27 -18.18
N ALA A 271 -4.31 -0.52 -19.49
CA ALA A 271 -3.04 -0.74 -20.14
C ALA A 271 -2.18 0.52 -20.08
N HIS A 272 -2.76 1.69 -20.38
CA HIS A 272 -2.05 2.97 -20.29
C HIS A 272 -1.52 3.18 -18.86
N VAL A 273 -2.39 3.15 -17.85
CA VAL A 273 -1.99 3.35 -16.44
C VAL A 273 -0.96 2.32 -15.99
N SER A 274 -1.14 1.04 -16.34
CA SER A 274 -0.21 -0.02 -15.98
C SER A 274 1.17 0.17 -16.64
N ARG A 275 1.20 0.54 -17.93
CA ARG A 275 2.46 0.82 -18.63
C ARG A 275 3.16 2.00 -18.00
N GLU A 276 2.48 3.15 -17.87
CA GLU A 276 3.08 4.37 -17.32
C GLU A 276 3.63 4.14 -15.89
N MET A 277 2.89 3.44 -15.03
CA MET A 277 3.31 3.14 -13.66
C MET A 277 4.54 2.22 -13.60
N ASN A 278 4.60 1.19 -14.45
CA ASN A 278 5.72 0.26 -14.47
C ASN A 278 6.94 0.88 -15.15
N THR A 279 6.79 1.50 -16.31
CA THR A 279 7.92 2.13 -17.02
C THR A 279 8.49 3.30 -16.23
N GLY A 280 7.64 4.14 -15.61
CA GLY A 280 8.10 5.21 -14.73
C GLY A 280 8.92 4.68 -13.55
N ARG A 281 8.42 3.65 -12.85
CA ARG A 281 9.18 3.00 -11.76
C ARG A 281 10.49 2.39 -12.24
N PHE A 282 10.52 1.77 -13.42
CA PHE A 282 11.76 1.27 -14.02
C PHE A 282 12.76 2.40 -14.29
N LEU A 283 12.34 3.48 -14.95
CA LEU A 283 13.21 4.61 -15.32
C LEU A 283 13.84 5.24 -14.09
N ILE A 284 13.05 5.51 -13.04
CA ILE A 284 13.52 6.09 -11.79
C ILE A 284 14.49 5.13 -11.10
N THR A 285 14.11 3.86 -10.92
CA THR A 285 14.98 2.87 -10.25
C THR A 285 16.29 2.71 -11.00
N TYR A 286 16.24 2.62 -12.32
CA TYR A 286 17.42 2.48 -13.15
C TYR A 286 18.31 3.73 -13.11
N GLY A 287 17.71 4.92 -13.14
CA GLY A 287 18.39 6.20 -12.96
C GLY A 287 19.11 6.31 -11.61
N ILE A 288 18.44 5.94 -10.51
CA ILE A 288 19.03 5.90 -9.16
C ILE A 288 20.25 4.98 -9.11
N LEU A 289 20.13 3.78 -9.66
CA LEU A 289 21.22 2.80 -9.67
C LEU A 289 22.40 3.29 -10.52
N LEU A 290 22.14 3.83 -11.71
CA LEU A 290 23.18 4.39 -12.57
C LEU A 290 23.86 5.62 -11.97
N ALA A 291 23.10 6.55 -11.38
CA ALA A 291 23.64 7.71 -10.67
C ALA A 291 24.54 7.30 -9.51
N SER A 292 24.24 6.16 -8.90
CA SER A 292 25.03 5.54 -7.84
C SER A 292 26.16 4.66 -8.37
N LYS A 293 26.55 4.79 -9.64
CA LYS A 293 27.67 4.06 -10.29
C LYS A 293 27.48 2.53 -10.36
N VAL A 294 26.25 2.02 -10.23
CA VAL A 294 25.95 0.62 -10.56
C VAL A 294 26.09 0.45 -12.08
N SER A 295 26.71 -0.64 -12.54
CA SER A 295 26.87 -0.90 -13.98
C SER A 295 25.51 -0.91 -14.71
N ALA A 296 25.46 -0.41 -15.94
CA ALA A 296 24.22 -0.31 -16.73
C ALA A 296 23.47 -1.64 -16.86
N THR A 297 24.17 -2.73 -17.18
CA THR A 297 23.56 -4.06 -17.33
C THR A 297 22.97 -4.59 -16.01
N GLN A 298 23.68 -4.47 -14.89
CA GLN A 298 23.19 -4.89 -13.58
C GLN A 298 22.04 -3.98 -13.08
N GLY A 299 22.17 -2.67 -13.31
CA GLY A 299 21.14 -1.70 -12.95
C GLY A 299 19.82 -1.99 -13.67
N MET A 300 19.89 -2.32 -14.97
CA MET A 300 18.73 -2.65 -15.78
C MET A 300 18.03 -3.92 -15.31
N LEU A 301 18.78 -4.98 -14.96
CA LEU A 301 18.21 -6.21 -14.42
C LEU A 301 17.55 -6.00 -13.06
N THR A 302 18.20 -5.28 -12.16
CA THR A 302 17.65 -4.96 -10.83
C THR A 302 16.39 -4.11 -10.97
N ALA A 303 16.41 -3.09 -11.83
CA ALA A 303 15.26 -2.25 -12.10
C ALA A 303 14.09 -3.04 -12.73
N ALA A 304 14.35 -4.10 -13.48
CA ALA A 304 13.31 -5.00 -13.97
C ALA A 304 12.66 -5.81 -12.84
N GLU A 305 13.45 -6.28 -11.86
CA GLU A 305 12.95 -7.10 -10.75
C GLU A 305 11.95 -6.39 -9.84
N VAL A 306 12.01 -5.06 -9.79
CA VAL A 306 11.09 -4.24 -8.99
C VAL A 306 9.72 -4.02 -9.64
N LEU A 307 9.55 -4.41 -10.91
CA LEU A 307 8.34 -4.14 -11.66
C LEU A 307 7.18 -5.01 -11.22
N ALA A 308 6.03 -4.39 -10.93
CA ALA A 308 4.84 -5.11 -10.47
C ALA A 308 4.26 -6.01 -11.57
N ASN A 309 4.25 -5.52 -12.82
CA ASN A 309 3.74 -6.26 -13.96
C ASN A 309 4.79 -7.26 -14.48
N LEU A 310 4.53 -8.55 -14.21
CA LEU A 310 5.39 -9.67 -14.62
C LEU A 310 5.63 -9.76 -16.14
N GLU A 311 4.68 -9.36 -16.98
CA GLU A 311 4.87 -9.37 -18.43
C GLU A 311 5.90 -8.30 -18.83
N ILE A 312 5.71 -7.05 -18.36
CA ILE A 312 6.67 -5.95 -18.63
C ILE A 312 8.06 -6.29 -18.09
N ARG A 313 8.13 -6.88 -16.88
CA ARG A 313 9.37 -7.37 -16.27
C ARG A 313 10.14 -8.30 -17.21
N GLU A 314 9.46 -9.28 -17.80
CA GLU A 314 10.11 -10.27 -18.67
C GLU A 314 10.65 -9.62 -19.95
N HIS A 315 9.87 -8.74 -20.59
CA HIS A 315 10.32 -8.00 -21.78
C HIS A 315 11.53 -7.10 -21.48
N ILE A 316 11.58 -6.46 -20.31
CA ILE A 316 12.73 -5.64 -19.91
C ILE A 316 13.94 -6.52 -19.58
N LYS A 317 13.75 -7.69 -18.95
CA LYS A 317 14.85 -8.65 -18.75
C LYS A 317 15.45 -9.11 -20.09
N ASN A 318 14.61 -9.39 -21.08
CA ASN A 318 15.05 -9.72 -22.43
C ASN A 318 15.76 -8.55 -23.11
N ALA A 319 15.29 -7.31 -22.92
CA ALA A 319 16.00 -6.12 -23.38
C ALA A 319 17.37 -5.98 -22.71
N ALA A 320 17.50 -6.32 -21.41
CA ALA A 320 18.77 -6.27 -20.69
C ALA A 320 19.78 -7.29 -21.23
N ALA A 321 19.32 -8.48 -21.66
CA ALA A 321 20.14 -9.45 -22.35
C ALA A 321 20.69 -8.90 -23.67
N ARG A 322 19.85 -8.23 -24.47
CA ARG A 322 20.28 -7.58 -25.73
C ARG A 322 21.30 -6.46 -25.51
N VAL A 323 21.16 -5.67 -24.44
CA VAL A 323 22.15 -4.64 -24.07
C VAL A 323 23.48 -5.29 -23.70
N ARG A 324 23.45 -6.42 -22.99
CA ARG A 324 24.66 -7.20 -22.69
C ARG A 324 25.34 -7.73 -23.96
N GLU A 325 24.56 -8.04 -25.00
CA GLU A 325 25.05 -8.44 -26.33
C GLU A 325 25.53 -7.25 -27.19
N GLY A 326 25.43 -6.00 -26.70
CA GLY A 326 25.95 -4.79 -27.36
C GLY A 326 24.90 -3.93 -28.05
N ALA A 327 23.60 -4.23 -27.93
CA ALA A 327 22.55 -3.33 -28.42
C ALA A 327 22.50 -2.04 -27.58
N SER A 328 22.17 -0.91 -28.22
CA SER A 328 21.94 0.34 -27.48
C SER A 328 20.74 0.21 -26.55
N ILE A 329 20.80 0.90 -25.40
CA ILE A 329 19.76 0.85 -24.38
C ILE A 329 18.45 1.40 -24.94
N GLY A 330 18.51 2.51 -25.68
CA GLY A 330 17.35 3.11 -26.33
C GLY A 330 16.65 2.14 -27.30
N SER A 331 17.42 1.44 -28.14
CA SER A 331 16.87 0.45 -29.09
C SER A 331 16.30 -0.78 -28.38
N ALA A 332 17.03 -1.32 -27.39
CA ALA A 332 16.59 -2.49 -26.64
C ALA A 332 15.26 -2.23 -25.91
N LEU A 333 15.11 -1.06 -25.28
CA LEU A 333 13.87 -0.65 -24.62
C LEU A 333 12.76 -0.31 -25.62
N GLY A 334 13.08 0.35 -26.74
CA GLY A 334 12.11 0.68 -27.79
C GLY A 334 11.43 -0.56 -28.38
N ASN A 335 12.18 -1.64 -28.56
CA ASN A 335 11.66 -2.92 -29.06
C ASN A 335 10.64 -3.59 -28.12
N THR A 336 10.53 -3.16 -26.86
CA THR A 336 9.52 -3.68 -25.93
C THR A 336 8.12 -3.07 -26.15
N GLY A 337 8.03 -1.89 -26.78
CA GLY A 337 6.77 -1.21 -27.05
C GLY A 337 6.04 -0.63 -25.83
N PHE A 338 6.68 -0.58 -24.64
CA PHE A 338 6.06 -0.06 -23.42
C PHE A 338 6.41 1.39 -23.07
N PHE A 339 7.49 1.92 -23.63
CA PHE A 339 8.01 3.24 -23.30
C PHE A 339 7.44 4.32 -24.23
N SER A 340 7.22 5.52 -23.69
CA SER A 340 6.81 6.68 -24.48
C SER A 340 7.94 7.14 -25.41
N ALA A 341 7.58 7.77 -26.54
CA ALA A 341 8.57 8.29 -27.49
C ALA A 341 9.53 9.30 -26.83
N MET A 342 9.01 10.13 -25.92
CA MET A 342 9.82 11.08 -25.15
C MET A 342 10.85 10.38 -24.26
N ALA A 343 10.45 9.32 -23.55
CA ALA A 343 11.38 8.55 -22.72
C ALA A 343 12.49 7.91 -23.59
N LEU A 344 12.14 7.30 -24.72
CA LEU A 344 13.13 6.72 -25.64
C LEU A 344 14.11 7.76 -26.19
N ASN A 345 13.63 8.95 -26.55
CA ASN A 345 14.48 10.03 -27.03
C ASN A 345 15.44 10.55 -25.95
N LEU A 346 14.97 10.70 -24.70
CA LEU A 346 15.82 11.09 -23.57
C LEU A 346 16.89 10.03 -23.29
N ILE A 347 16.52 8.75 -23.34
CA ILE A 347 17.46 7.64 -23.13
C ILE A 347 18.52 7.63 -24.24
N ALA A 348 18.12 7.74 -25.51
CA ALA A 348 19.05 7.75 -26.63
C ALA A 348 20.01 8.95 -26.56
N SER A 349 19.49 10.14 -26.21
CA SER A 349 20.30 11.35 -26.01
C SER A 349 21.26 11.21 -24.82
N GLY A 350 20.79 10.63 -23.70
CA GLY A 350 21.59 10.37 -22.51
C GLY A 350 22.70 9.34 -22.74
N GLU A 351 22.41 8.30 -23.53
CA GLU A 351 23.40 7.30 -23.95
C GLU A 351 24.47 7.91 -24.84
N ALA A 352 24.10 8.76 -25.82
CA ALA A 352 25.04 9.42 -26.72
C ALA A 352 25.90 10.50 -26.02
N SER A 353 25.34 11.21 -25.04
CA SER A 353 26.02 12.29 -24.30
C SER A 353 26.76 11.82 -23.04
N GLY A 354 26.61 10.56 -22.65
CA GLY A 354 27.17 10.00 -21.40
C GLY A 354 26.41 10.39 -20.12
N ASN A 355 25.31 11.15 -20.23
CA ASN A 355 24.50 11.63 -19.10
C ASN A 355 23.22 10.80 -18.89
N LEU A 356 23.30 9.48 -19.08
CA LEU A 356 22.15 8.58 -19.07
C LEU A 356 21.38 8.60 -17.74
N ALA A 357 22.06 8.67 -16.60
CA ALA A 357 21.42 8.66 -15.28
C ALA A 357 20.47 9.85 -15.09
N GLU A 358 20.91 11.05 -15.45
CA GLU A 358 20.10 12.28 -15.37
C GLU A 358 18.92 12.24 -16.37
N MET A 359 19.15 11.73 -17.58
CA MET A 359 18.08 11.63 -18.57
C MET A 359 17.02 10.59 -18.20
N LEU A 360 17.40 9.50 -17.54
CA LEU A 360 16.47 8.51 -17.00
C LEU A 360 15.63 9.07 -15.85
N GLU A 361 16.26 9.84 -14.95
CA GLU A 361 15.56 10.54 -13.87
C GLU A 361 14.51 11.50 -14.44
N ARG A 362 14.88 12.33 -15.42
CA ARG A 362 13.94 13.23 -16.14
C ARG A 362 12.84 12.47 -16.88
N ALA A 363 13.16 11.36 -17.53
CA ALA A 363 12.17 10.53 -18.21
C ALA A 363 11.16 9.93 -17.21
N GLY A 364 11.65 9.47 -16.06
CA GLY A 364 10.85 8.98 -14.94
C GLY A 364 9.93 10.04 -14.35
N GLU A 365 10.46 11.22 -14.05
CA GLU A 365 9.67 12.36 -13.56
C GLU A 365 8.56 12.77 -14.55
N ASN A 366 8.88 12.81 -15.85
CA ASN A 366 7.90 13.13 -16.88
C ASN A 366 6.78 12.08 -16.92
N GLN A 367 7.12 10.80 -16.76
CA GLN A 367 6.15 9.72 -16.69
C GLN A 367 5.24 9.83 -15.46
N GLU A 368 5.82 10.17 -14.31
CA GLU A 368 5.08 10.40 -13.07
C GLU A 368 4.12 11.60 -13.19
N ARG A 369 4.55 12.69 -13.84
CA ARG A 369 3.68 13.84 -14.13
C ARG A 369 2.52 13.45 -15.05
N THR A 370 2.77 12.66 -16.10
CA THR A 370 1.72 12.15 -17.00
C THR A 370 0.71 11.27 -16.26
N LEU A 371 1.18 10.40 -15.36
CA LEU A 371 0.34 9.61 -14.46
C LEU A 371 -0.51 10.49 -13.56
N GLN A 372 0.11 11.47 -12.89
CA GLN A 372 -0.58 12.39 -11.99
C GLN A 372 -1.63 13.22 -12.71
N ALA A 373 -1.31 13.71 -13.92
CA ALA A 373 -2.27 14.43 -14.76
C ALA A 373 -3.45 13.52 -15.12
N SER A 374 -3.19 12.28 -15.55
CA SER A 374 -4.24 11.30 -15.87
C SER A 374 -5.16 11.04 -14.67
N VAL A 375 -4.59 10.80 -13.49
CA VAL A 375 -5.33 10.61 -12.24
C VAL A 375 -6.17 11.84 -11.91
N THR A 376 -5.60 13.04 -12.05
CA THR A 376 -6.30 14.30 -11.79
C THR A 376 -7.47 14.52 -12.75
N THR A 377 -7.29 14.21 -14.04
CA THR A 377 -8.37 14.27 -15.04
C THR A 377 -9.50 13.30 -14.72
N ILE A 378 -9.18 12.05 -14.35
CA ILE A 378 -10.18 11.06 -13.96
C ILE A 378 -10.97 11.55 -12.74
N VAL A 379 -10.26 12.05 -11.72
CA VAL A 379 -10.86 12.59 -10.50
C VAL A 379 -11.75 13.79 -10.80
N GLY A 380 -11.30 14.71 -11.67
CA GLY A 380 -12.08 15.89 -12.05
C GLY A 380 -13.35 15.56 -12.85
N ILE A 381 -13.32 14.51 -13.68
CA ILE A 381 -14.50 14.06 -14.43
C ILE A 381 -15.52 13.33 -13.53
N MET A 382 -15.07 12.70 -12.44
CA MET A 382 -15.96 11.98 -11.53
C MET A 382 -17.05 12.88 -10.94
N GLU A 383 -16.75 14.14 -10.62
CA GLU A 383 -17.72 15.05 -10.01
C GLU A 383 -18.92 15.36 -10.93
N PRO A 384 -18.73 15.89 -12.16
CA PRO A 384 -19.85 16.10 -13.08
C PRO A 384 -20.63 14.82 -13.38
N VAL A 385 -19.93 13.69 -13.57
CA VAL A 385 -20.56 12.40 -13.83
C VAL A 385 -21.43 11.98 -12.65
N MET A 386 -20.95 12.14 -11.41
CA MET A 386 -21.73 11.82 -10.21
C MET A 386 -22.96 12.72 -10.07
N ILE A 387 -22.84 14.02 -10.35
CA ILE A 387 -23.99 14.95 -10.30
C ILE A 387 -25.05 14.53 -11.33
N VAL A 388 -24.64 14.22 -12.56
CA VAL A 388 -25.55 13.76 -13.61
C VAL A 388 -26.20 12.43 -13.25
N ILE A 389 -25.43 11.46 -12.75
CA ILE A 389 -25.97 10.16 -12.32
C ILE A 389 -26.94 10.36 -11.15
N MET A 390 -26.57 11.13 -10.13
CA MET A 390 -27.41 11.36 -8.96
C MET A 390 -28.69 12.11 -9.32
N GLY A 391 -28.58 13.18 -10.12
CA GLY A 391 -29.73 13.91 -10.64
C GLY A 391 -30.64 13.00 -11.47
N GLY A 392 -30.06 12.15 -12.33
CA GLY A 392 -30.79 11.18 -13.13
C GLY A 392 -31.52 10.12 -12.28
N VAL A 393 -30.86 9.58 -11.25
CA VAL A 393 -31.47 8.61 -10.32
C VAL A 393 -32.59 9.27 -9.52
N VAL A 394 -32.37 10.45 -8.94
CA VAL A 394 -33.40 11.16 -8.17
C VAL A 394 -34.58 11.53 -9.08
N MET A 395 -34.32 12.04 -10.28
CA MET A 395 -35.36 12.37 -11.26
C MET A 395 -36.16 11.12 -11.66
N MET A 396 -35.50 9.99 -11.91
CA MET A 396 -36.16 8.71 -12.19
C MET A 396 -37.09 8.30 -11.05
N ILE A 397 -36.64 8.40 -9.80
CA ILE A 397 -37.44 8.07 -8.62
C ILE A 397 -38.67 8.98 -8.53
N VAL A 398 -38.46 10.29 -8.67
CA VAL A 398 -39.54 11.28 -8.60
C VAL A 398 -40.56 11.03 -9.71
N LEU A 399 -40.14 10.81 -10.96
CA LEU A 399 -41.02 10.48 -12.08
C LEU A 399 -41.78 9.18 -11.86
N ALA A 400 -41.10 8.13 -11.37
CA ALA A 400 -41.74 6.84 -11.09
C ALA A 400 -42.85 6.96 -10.04
N ILE A 401 -42.73 7.91 -9.11
CA ILE A 401 -43.74 8.19 -8.09
C ILE A 401 -44.85 9.12 -8.61
N LEU A 402 -44.51 10.15 -9.40
CA LEU A 402 -45.48 11.15 -9.88
C LEU A 402 -46.31 10.68 -11.08
N LEU A 403 -45.76 9.84 -11.96
CA LEU A 403 -46.46 9.38 -13.17
C LEU A 403 -47.81 8.70 -12.86
N PRO A 404 -47.90 7.76 -11.90
CA PRO A 404 -49.19 7.19 -11.49
C PRO A 404 -50.19 8.25 -11.03
N ILE A 405 -49.74 9.24 -10.24
CA ILE A 405 -50.59 10.32 -9.72
C ILE A 405 -51.15 11.18 -10.86
N LEU A 406 -50.34 11.49 -11.88
CA LEU A 406 -50.78 12.26 -13.04
C LEU A 406 -51.78 11.49 -13.90
N GLN A 407 -51.59 10.18 -14.08
CA GLN A 407 -52.52 9.32 -14.80
C GLN A 407 -53.88 9.24 -14.09
N MET A 408 -53.89 9.25 -12.77
CA MET A 408 -55.14 9.30 -11.99
C MET A 408 -55.92 10.60 -12.23
N ASN A 409 -55.24 11.75 -12.27
CA ASN A 409 -55.90 13.05 -12.45
C ASN A 409 -56.48 13.26 -13.86
N GLN A 410 -56.02 12.49 -14.85
CA GLN A 410 -56.55 12.54 -16.22
C GLN A 410 -57.78 11.64 -16.44
N MET A 411 -58.14 10.81 -15.45
CA MET A 411 -59.32 9.92 -15.50
C MET A 411 -60.53 10.44 -14.70
N VAL A 412 -60.47 11.70 -14.24
CA VAL A 412 -61.59 12.38 -13.55
C VAL A 412 -62.23 13.41 -14.48
#